data_AF-A0AAQ3JWH0-F1
#
_entry.id   AF-A0AAQ3JWH0-F1
#
_cell.length_a   1.000
_cell.length_b   1.000
_cell.length_c   1.000
_cell.angle_alpha   90.00
_cell.angle_beta   90.00
_cell.angle_gamma   90.00
#
_symmetry.space_group_name_H-M   'P 1'
#
loop_
_entity.id
_entity.type
_entity.pdbx_description
1 polymer ?
#
loop_
_entity_poly.entity_id
_entity_poly.type
_entity_poly.pdbx_seq_one_letter_code
_entity_poly.pdbx_strand_id
1 'polypeptide(L)'
;MALSQAIGAGSASDITFHGLPTNWNSFDHPRKSCFYHEMGAKSSGFCGKVMSHQGLQQMHVSRNQGIRNAMTSETNRGTVLSESSNGGLRGKLNKVVLAYSGGLDTSVIVPWLRENYGCEVVCFTADVGQGDLEMNGLEQKAKASGASQLVVQDLKEEFVRDYIFPCLRAGAVYERKYLLGTSMARPVIAKAMVDVAKEVGADAVSHGCTGKGNDQVRFELTFFALNPELKVVAPWREWDITGREDAIEYAKKHSVPVPVSKKSIYSRDRNLWHLSHEGDILEDPANEPKKDMYMMSVDPEDAPNQPEYLEIEIHSGIPISINGKKLSPASLLSELNKIGGKHGVGRIDMVENRLVGMKSRGVYETPGGTILWAAARELESLTLDRETMQMKDMLALKYAELVYAGRWFDPLRYSMDAFMEKITETTTGSVTLKLFKGSVTVASRKSPNSLYREDISSFETGMIYNQADAAGFIRLYGLPTRVRAMLEKGM
;
A
#
# COMPACT_ATOMS: atom_id res chain seq x y z
N MET A 1 -50.12 -49.51 51.87
CA MET A 1 -48.75 -50.04 52.00
C MET A 1 -47.84 -48.81 52.19
N ALA A 2 -47.61 -48.23 53.38
CA ALA A 2 -46.90 -48.74 54.58
C ALA A 2 -45.47 -49.22 54.21
N LEU A 3 -44.33 -48.78 54.76
CA LEU A 3 -43.91 -48.04 55.98
C LEU A 3 -42.46 -47.48 55.70
N SER A 4 -42.11 -46.23 56.06
CA SER A 4 -41.39 -45.75 57.28
C SER A 4 -39.86 -45.50 57.19
N GLN A 5 -39.51 -44.24 57.45
CA GLN A 5 -38.33 -43.62 58.10
C GLN A 5 -37.19 -44.47 58.70
N ALA A 6 -35.96 -43.94 58.60
CA ALA A 6 -35.05 -43.82 59.74
C ALA A 6 -34.11 -42.59 59.59
N ILE A 7 -33.96 -41.87 60.70
CA ILE A 7 -33.19 -40.64 60.94
C ILE A 7 -31.81 -41.01 61.49
N GLY A 8 -30.78 -40.20 61.24
CA GLY A 8 -29.53 -40.22 61.99
C GLY A 8 -28.78 -38.89 61.88
N ALA A 9 -28.85 -38.08 62.94
CA ALA A 9 -28.06 -36.87 63.14
C ALA A 9 -26.79 -37.18 63.95
N GLY A 10 -25.71 -36.42 63.72
CA GLY A 10 -24.48 -36.41 64.51
C GLY A 10 -23.46 -35.50 63.82
N SER A 11 -23.43 -34.21 64.14
CA SER A 11 -22.69 -33.55 65.24
C SER A 11 -21.43 -32.89 64.68
N ALA A 12 -21.42 -31.55 64.78
CA ALA A 12 -20.27 -30.70 64.53
C ALA A 12 -19.10 -31.07 65.45
N SER A 13 -17.88 -30.99 64.93
CA SER A 13 -16.66 -30.95 65.72
C SER A 13 -15.78 -29.82 65.21
N ASP A 14 -15.64 -28.82 66.06
CA ASP A 14 -14.72 -27.70 65.97
C ASP A 14 -13.29 -28.17 65.69
N ILE A 15 -12.62 -27.54 64.72
CA ILE A 15 -11.15 -27.64 64.60
C ILE A 15 -10.58 -26.28 65.00
N THR A 16 -10.15 -26.24 66.26
CA THR A 16 -9.37 -25.18 66.89
C THR A 16 -7.96 -25.08 66.32
N PHE A 17 -7.55 -23.85 66.00
CA PHE A 17 -6.15 -23.47 65.75
C PHE A 17 -5.35 -23.53 67.06
N HIS A 18 -4.24 -24.27 67.09
CA HIS A 18 -3.21 -24.13 68.10
C HIS A 18 -1.86 -23.81 67.46
N GLY A 19 -1.26 -22.71 67.92
CA GLY A 19 0.09 -22.27 67.56
C GLY A 19 1.20 -23.03 68.30
N LEU A 20 2.32 -23.16 67.56
CA LEU A 20 3.74 -23.40 67.86
C LEU A 20 4.20 -23.62 69.32
N PRO A 21 5.27 -24.43 69.53
CA PRO A 21 6.61 -23.82 69.65
C PRO A 21 7.82 -24.61 69.08
N THR A 22 8.75 -23.83 68.49
CA THR A 22 10.24 -23.86 68.40
C THR A 22 11.13 -25.11 68.63
N ASN A 23 12.09 -25.23 67.69
CA ASN A 23 13.52 -25.65 67.74
C ASN A 23 13.93 -27.14 67.82
N TRP A 24 14.72 -27.62 66.83
CA TRP A 24 16.20 -27.77 66.85
C TRP A 24 16.72 -28.57 65.61
N ASN A 25 17.69 -27.98 64.86
CA ASN A 25 18.89 -28.50 64.14
C ASN A 25 18.83 -29.81 63.30
N SER A 26 19.45 -29.97 62.11
CA SER A 26 20.82 -29.58 61.66
C SER A 26 21.09 -29.93 60.17
N PHE A 27 22.16 -29.30 59.63
CA PHE A 27 22.99 -29.57 58.42
C PHE A 27 22.58 -28.89 57.08
N ASP A 28 23.17 -27.74 56.73
CA ASP A 28 24.42 -27.48 55.94
C ASP A 28 24.23 -27.73 54.42
N HIS A 29 24.34 -26.76 53.49
CA HIS A 29 25.52 -25.94 53.13
C HIS A 29 25.15 -24.81 52.10
N PRO A 30 26.06 -23.92 51.63
CA PRO A 30 25.91 -22.46 51.79
C PRO A 30 25.46 -21.63 50.55
N ARG A 31 24.95 -20.42 50.85
CA ARG A 31 24.83 -19.25 49.98
C ARG A 31 26.11 -18.40 49.96
N LYS A 32 26.40 -17.72 48.85
CA LYS A 32 26.98 -16.36 48.78
C LYS A 32 26.57 -15.74 47.44
N SER A 33 26.37 -14.44 47.23
CA SER A 33 25.85 -13.30 47.98
C SER A 33 25.92 -12.14 46.98
N CYS A 34 24.89 -11.30 46.91
CA CYS A 34 24.85 -10.08 46.13
C CYS A 34 25.84 -9.03 46.67
N PHE A 35 26.43 -8.22 45.79
CA PHE A 35 27.03 -6.91 46.13
C PHE A 35 26.64 -5.88 45.06
N TYR A 36 26.11 -4.75 45.52
CA TYR A 36 25.97 -3.50 44.77
C TYR A 36 27.32 -2.77 44.73
N HIS A 37 27.64 -2.11 43.61
CA HIS A 37 28.38 -0.85 43.61
C HIS A 37 28.13 -0.02 42.34
N GLU A 38 28.11 1.29 42.56
CA GLU A 38 27.84 2.42 41.66
C GLU A 38 28.84 2.68 40.52
N MET A 39 28.31 3.43 39.53
CA MET A 39 28.91 4.43 38.64
C MET A 39 30.04 4.07 37.68
N GLY A 40 29.81 4.40 36.39
CA GLY A 40 30.89 4.59 35.42
C GLY A 40 30.41 4.68 33.97
N ALA A 41 30.04 5.87 33.52
CA ALA A 41 29.90 6.16 32.09
C ALA A 41 31.25 5.96 31.37
N LYS A 42 31.26 5.24 30.24
CA LYS A 42 32.20 5.40 29.11
C LYS A 42 31.81 4.51 27.91
N SER A 43 31.47 5.19 26.81
CA SER A 43 31.74 4.84 25.41
C SER A 43 31.89 3.36 25.03
N SER A 44 30.85 2.78 24.42
CA SER A 44 30.98 1.52 23.68
C SER A 44 31.25 1.81 22.20
N GLY A 45 32.51 1.61 21.80
CA GLY A 45 32.94 1.58 20.41
C GLY A 45 32.41 0.34 19.67
N PHE A 46 32.06 0.55 18.41
CA PHE A 46 31.80 -0.49 17.42
C PHE A 46 32.98 -1.45 17.32
N CYS A 47 32.72 -2.75 17.46
CA CYS A 47 33.61 -3.79 16.96
C CYS A 47 32.77 -4.95 16.42
N GLY A 48 32.58 -4.98 15.10
CA GLY A 48 31.99 -6.10 14.40
C GLY A 48 32.95 -7.29 14.40
N LYS A 49 32.46 -8.46 14.84
CA LYS A 49 33.08 -9.74 14.54
C LYS A 49 32.31 -10.41 13.42
N VAL A 50 32.98 -10.55 12.28
CA VAL A 50 32.59 -11.37 11.14
C VAL A 50 32.69 -12.83 11.56
N MET A 51 31.58 -13.56 11.48
CA MET A 51 31.56 -15.03 11.49
C MET A 51 31.16 -15.49 10.09
N SER A 52 32.09 -16.19 9.45
CA SER A 52 31.94 -16.82 8.15
C SER A 52 30.97 -18.01 8.23
N HIS A 53 29.97 -18.04 7.35
CA HIS A 53 29.43 -19.29 6.84
C HIS A 53 29.31 -19.19 5.31
N GLN A 54 30.07 -20.06 4.65
CA GLN A 54 30.05 -20.29 3.22
C GLN A 54 28.77 -21.03 2.83
N GLY A 55 28.26 -20.71 1.64
CA GLY A 55 27.43 -21.59 0.84
C GLY A 55 26.02 -21.08 0.61
N LEU A 56 25.84 -20.25 -0.43
CA LEU A 56 24.67 -20.27 -1.32
C LEU A 56 24.97 -19.40 -2.55
N GLN A 57 24.62 -19.95 -3.71
CA GLN A 57 24.94 -19.48 -5.05
C GLN A 57 24.53 -18.02 -5.29
N GLN A 58 25.47 -17.21 -5.79
CA GLN A 58 25.18 -15.91 -6.39
C GLN A 58 24.32 -16.14 -7.64
N MET A 59 23.03 -15.82 -7.55
CA MET A 59 22.29 -15.40 -8.74
C MET A 59 22.74 -13.98 -9.06
N HIS A 60 23.45 -13.84 -10.19
CA HIS A 60 23.74 -12.56 -10.80
C HIS A 60 22.44 -11.82 -11.10
N VAL A 61 22.12 -10.79 -10.31
CA VAL A 61 21.12 -9.79 -10.69
C VAL A 61 21.76 -8.93 -11.77
N SER A 62 21.36 -9.20 -13.01
CA SER A 62 21.61 -8.34 -14.17
C SER A 62 21.09 -6.94 -13.85
N ARG A 63 21.99 -5.95 -13.78
CA ARG A 63 21.65 -4.53 -13.85
C ARG A 63 20.87 -4.31 -15.15
N ASN A 64 19.58 -3.99 -15.06
CA ASN A 64 18.82 -3.52 -16.20
C ASN A 64 19.43 -2.21 -16.70
N GLN A 65 20.21 -2.32 -17.78
CA GLN A 65 20.53 -1.21 -18.65
C GLN A 65 19.28 -0.89 -19.48
N GLY A 66 18.81 0.35 -19.36
CA GLY A 66 17.66 0.82 -20.13
C GLY A 66 17.49 2.34 -20.10
N ILE A 67 18.56 3.12 -19.95
CA ILE A 67 18.48 4.55 -20.25
C ILE A 67 18.45 4.67 -21.78
N ARG A 68 17.28 4.96 -22.37
CA ARG A 68 17.21 5.46 -23.75
C ARG A 68 17.69 6.91 -23.75
N ASN A 69 18.99 7.12 -23.97
CA ASN A 69 19.52 8.44 -24.31
C ASN A 69 19.29 8.71 -25.80
N ALA A 70 18.51 9.74 -26.12
CA ALA A 70 18.42 10.27 -27.48
C ALA A 70 19.05 11.68 -27.53
N MET A 71 20.21 11.75 -28.18
CA MET A 71 20.99 12.91 -28.65
C MET A 71 21.14 14.16 -27.75
N THR A 72 22.38 14.37 -27.29
CA THR A 72 22.94 15.70 -27.01
C THR A 72 23.24 16.40 -28.33
N SER A 73 22.60 17.53 -28.63
CA SER A 73 23.00 18.36 -29.78
C SER A 73 24.11 19.32 -29.37
N GLU A 74 25.35 19.05 -29.81
CA GLU A 74 26.42 20.04 -29.84
C GLU A 74 26.29 20.89 -31.12
N THR A 75 26.04 22.19 -30.94
CA THR A 75 26.38 23.20 -31.93
C THR A 75 26.98 24.40 -31.21
N ASN A 76 28.31 24.39 -31.13
CA ASN A 76 29.10 25.52 -30.69
C ASN A 76 29.09 26.60 -31.78
N ARG A 77 28.35 27.69 -31.57
CA ARG A 77 28.62 28.99 -32.20
C ARG A 77 28.55 30.07 -31.14
N GLY A 78 29.72 30.64 -30.87
CA GLY A 78 29.88 31.75 -29.94
C GLY A 78 29.04 32.94 -30.34
N THR A 79 28.25 33.43 -29.39
CA THR A 79 27.75 34.80 -29.38
C THR A 79 27.88 35.26 -27.93
N VAL A 80 28.70 36.29 -27.73
CA VAL A 80 28.94 36.92 -26.43
C VAL A 80 27.60 37.48 -25.95
N LEU A 81 26.98 36.82 -24.98
CA LEU A 81 25.81 37.33 -24.30
C LEU A 81 26.29 38.20 -23.12
N SER A 82 25.93 39.47 -23.19
CA SER A 82 26.01 40.42 -22.09
C SER A 82 25.38 39.85 -20.82
N GLU A 83 26.08 39.95 -19.71
CA GLU A 83 25.58 39.67 -18.37
C GLU A 83 24.35 40.53 -18.09
N SER A 84 23.17 39.97 -18.35
CA SER A 84 21.92 40.41 -17.76
C SER A 84 21.63 39.49 -16.58
N SER A 85 21.42 40.09 -15.43
CA SER A 85 21.06 39.46 -14.16
C SER A 85 19.65 38.82 -14.25
N ASN A 86 19.51 37.73 -15.00
CA ASN A 86 18.26 36.96 -15.06
C ASN A 86 18.26 35.89 -13.96
N GLY A 87 18.03 36.33 -12.72
CA GLY A 87 17.34 35.48 -11.77
C GLY A 87 15.87 35.43 -12.17
N GLY A 88 15.26 34.25 -12.21
CA GLY A 88 13.83 34.14 -12.50
C GLY A 88 13.01 34.97 -11.51
N LEU A 89 11.77 35.32 -11.90
CA LEU A 89 10.84 36.15 -11.10
C LEU A 89 10.68 35.66 -9.64
N ARG A 90 10.95 34.37 -9.38
CA ARG A 90 10.78 33.70 -8.09
C ARG A 90 12.08 33.11 -7.51
N GLY A 91 13.23 33.56 -8.02
CA GLY A 91 14.56 33.06 -7.65
C GLY A 91 15.23 32.30 -8.80
N LYS A 92 16.50 31.89 -8.61
CA LYS A 92 17.26 31.14 -9.61
C LYS A 92 17.38 29.67 -9.19
N LEU A 93 16.99 28.77 -10.11
CA LEU A 93 17.27 27.34 -10.06
C LEU A 93 18.14 26.98 -11.26
N ASN A 94 19.04 26.02 -11.10
CA ASN A 94 19.87 25.57 -12.21
C ASN A 94 19.12 24.57 -13.09
N LYS A 95 18.54 23.52 -12.48
CA LYS A 95 17.89 22.43 -13.20
C LYS A 95 16.80 21.76 -12.36
N VAL A 96 15.65 21.54 -12.98
CA VAL A 96 14.46 20.98 -12.33
C VAL A 96 14.06 19.67 -13.00
N VAL A 97 13.79 18.63 -12.22
CA VAL A 97 13.13 17.40 -12.70
C VAL A 97 11.62 17.52 -12.51
N LEU A 98 10.86 17.55 -13.59
CA LEU A 98 9.40 17.67 -13.60
C LEU A 98 8.74 16.30 -13.77
N ALA A 99 7.82 15.95 -12.86
CA ALA A 99 6.88 14.85 -13.09
C ALA A 99 6.00 15.17 -14.30
N TYR A 100 6.20 14.46 -15.40
CA TYR A 100 5.63 14.78 -16.70
C TYR A 100 4.73 13.64 -17.20
N SER A 101 3.47 13.96 -17.43
CA SER A 101 2.45 13.04 -17.97
C SER A 101 2.10 13.31 -19.42
N GLY A 102 2.60 14.41 -20.01
CA GLY A 102 2.16 14.86 -21.32
C GLY A 102 0.72 15.37 -21.37
N GLY A 103 0.09 15.62 -20.21
CA GLY A 103 -1.19 16.34 -20.11
C GLY A 103 -1.05 17.81 -20.49
N LEU A 104 -2.16 18.57 -20.43
CA LEU A 104 -2.13 20.03 -20.63
C LEU A 104 -1.25 20.70 -19.57
N ASP A 105 -1.55 20.44 -18.30
CA ASP A 105 -0.93 21.12 -17.15
C ASP A 105 0.57 20.89 -17.12
N THR A 106 1.02 19.64 -17.19
CA THR A 106 2.46 19.31 -17.14
C THR A 106 3.23 19.80 -18.37
N SER A 107 2.60 19.96 -19.53
CA SER A 107 3.22 20.60 -20.69
C SER A 107 3.31 22.13 -20.56
N VAL A 108 2.35 22.76 -19.88
CA VAL A 108 2.36 24.21 -19.57
C VAL A 108 3.41 24.55 -18.51
N ILE A 109 3.65 23.64 -17.56
CA ILE A 109 4.65 23.83 -16.50
C ILE A 109 6.07 23.96 -17.06
N VAL A 110 6.40 23.28 -18.18
CA VAL A 110 7.75 23.32 -18.77
C VAL A 110 8.20 24.75 -19.13
N PRO A 111 7.49 25.50 -20.01
CA PRO A 111 7.86 26.88 -20.30
C PRO A 111 7.71 27.79 -19.07
N TRP A 112 6.74 27.52 -18.18
CA TRP A 112 6.56 28.32 -16.97
C TRP A 112 7.76 28.25 -16.02
N LEU A 113 8.32 27.07 -15.78
CA LEU A 113 9.53 26.91 -14.98
C LEU A 113 10.71 27.68 -15.59
N ARG A 114 10.86 27.63 -16.91
CA ARG A 114 11.93 28.35 -17.62
C ARG A 114 11.77 29.87 -17.49
N GLU A 115 10.56 30.39 -17.67
CA GLU A 115 10.25 31.82 -17.55
C GLU A 115 10.45 32.33 -16.11
N ASN A 116 10.01 31.57 -15.11
CA ASN A 116 9.92 32.04 -13.73
C ASN A 116 11.15 31.71 -12.87
N TYR A 117 11.95 30.71 -13.25
CA TYR A 117 13.14 30.29 -12.51
C TYR A 117 14.43 30.32 -13.34
N GLY A 118 14.36 30.51 -14.67
CA GLY A 118 15.52 30.55 -15.55
C GLY A 118 16.29 29.22 -15.63
N CYS A 119 15.61 28.10 -15.34
CA CYS A 119 16.23 26.79 -15.17
C CYS A 119 16.12 25.90 -16.40
N GLU A 120 17.00 24.90 -16.47
CA GLU A 120 16.84 23.75 -17.36
C GLU A 120 15.72 22.84 -16.82
N VAL A 121 14.86 22.29 -17.70
CA VAL A 121 13.77 21.39 -17.29
C VAL A 121 13.98 20.01 -17.90
N VAL A 122 14.18 19.02 -17.04
CA VAL A 122 14.20 17.59 -17.38
C VAL A 122 12.82 17.03 -17.07
N CYS A 123 12.09 16.58 -18.09
CA CYS A 123 10.84 15.87 -17.88
C CYS A 123 11.12 14.42 -17.46
N PHE A 124 10.37 13.92 -16.49
CA PHE A 124 10.43 12.53 -16.04
C PHE A 124 9.05 11.88 -16.14
N THR A 125 8.98 10.72 -16.79
CA THR A 125 7.79 9.88 -16.87
C THR A 125 8.10 8.48 -16.37
N ALA A 126 7.33 8.01 -15.40
CA ALA A 126 7.37 6.62 -14.96
C ALA A 126 6.27 5.82 -15.67
N ASP A 127 6.62 4.72 -16.31
CA ASP A 127 5.65 3.69 -16.71
C ASP A 127 5.34 2.81 -15.51
N VAL A 128 4.19 3.05 -14.89
CA VAL A 128 3.61 2.25 -13.81
C VAL A 128 2.37 1.49 -14.30
N GLY A 129 2.22 1.30 -15.61
CA GLY A 129 1.15 0.54 -16.25
C GLY A 129 -0.08 1.35 -16.68
N GLN A 130 0.07 2.64 -16.92
CA GLN A 130 -0.98 3.51 -17.48
C GLN A 130 -1.34 3.18 -18.95
N GLY A 131 -0.43 2.54 -19.69
CA GLY A 131 -0.65 2.04 -21.05
C GLY A 131 -0.16 2.97 -22.17
N ASP A 132 -0.07 2.41 -23.39
CA ASP A 132 0.65 3.05 -24.52
C ASP A 132 0.04 4.38 -24.98
N LEU A 133 -1.28 4.56 -24.82
CA LEU A 133 -1.97 5.81 -25.21
C LEU A 133 -1.44 7.02 -24.45
N GLU A 134 -0.99 6.84 -23.21
CA GLU A 134 -0.40 7.91 -22.40
C GLU A 134 1.10 8.08 -22.63
N MET A 135 1.77 7.09 -23.25
CA MET A 135 3.21 7.08 -23.45
C MET A 135 3.64 7.54 -24.85
N ASN A 136 2.75 7.40 -25.84
CA ASN A 136 3.04 7.74 -27.23
C ASN A 136 3.18 9.25 -27.44
N GLY A 137 4.24 9.69 -28.13
CA GLY A 137 4.45 11.09 -28.49
C GLY A 137 5.00 11.99 -27.38
N LEU A 138 5.29 11.44 -26.19
CA LEU A 138 5.76 12.21 -25.04
C LEU A 138 7.05 12.96 -25.31
N GLU A 139 8.02 12.33 -25.99
CA GLU A 139 9.32 12.92 -26.27
C GLU A 139 9.20 14.14 -27.20
N GLN A 140 8.46 14.01 -28.31
CA GLN A 140 8.22 15.14 -29.20
C GLN A 140 7.49 16.27 -28.46
N LYS A 141 6.51 15.93 -27.62
CA LYS A 141 5.74 16.92 -26.86
C LYS A 141 6.58 17.63 -25.80
N ALA A 142 7.40 16.90 -25.04
CA ALA A 142 8.28 17.46 -24.02
C ALA A 142 9.29 18.44 -24.66
N LYS A 143 9.92 18.02 -25.76
CA LYS A 143 10.85 18.87 -26.52
C LYS A 143 10.16 20.11 -27.09
N ALA A 144 8.98 19.96 -27.67
CA ALA A 144 8.20 21.09 -28.19
C ALA A 144 7.74 22.05 -27.08
N SER A 145 7.55 21.56 -25.86
CA SER A 145 7.25 22.38 -24.68
C SER A 145 8.50 23.10 -24.13
N GLY A 146 9.70 22.73 -24.60
CA GLY A 146 10.96 23.35 -24.23
C GLY A 146 11.76 22.63 -23.15
N ALA A 147 11.48 21.35 -22.89
CA ALA A 147 12.30 20.53 -22.01
C ALA A 147 13.66 20.23 -22.67
N SER A 148 14.72 20.13 -21.87
CA SER A 148 16.06 19.75 -22.36
C SER A 148 16.16 18.25 -22.61
N GLN A 149 15.44 17.46 -21.83
CA GLN A 149 15.48 16.00 -21.85
C GLN A 149 14.13 15.44 -21.38
N LEU A 150 13.77 14.26 -21.89
CA LEU A 150 12.75 13.39 -21.31
C LEU A 150 13.43 12.11 -20.82
N VAL A 151 13.22 11.76 -19.56
CA VAL A 151 13.63 10.47 -18.98
C VAL A 151 12.37 9.64 -18.79
N VAL A 152 12.34 8.45 -19.40
CA VAL A 152 11.26 7.47 -19.21
C VAL A 152 11.82 6.25 -18.50
N GLN A 153 11.21 5.83 -17.41
CA GLN A 153 11.58 4.60 -16.68
C GLN A 153 10.41 3.63 -16.59
N ASP A 154 10.64 2.36 -16.94
CA ASP A 154 9.69 1.28 -16.67
C ASP A 154 9.82 0.84 -15.21
N LEU A 155 8.78 1.12 -14.43
CA LEU A 155 8.69 0.82 -13.00
C LEU A 155 7.60 -0.20 -12.68
N LYS A 156 7.01 -0.87 -13.68
CA LYS A 156 5.86 -1.78 -13.44
C LYS A 156 6.21 -2.90 -12.47
N GLU A 157 7.34 -3.57 -12.67
CA GLU A 157 7.75 -4.69 -11.79
C GLU A 157 8.08 -4.23 -10.37
N GLU A 158 8.81 -3.11 -10.21
CA GLU A 158 9.07 -2.51 -8.89
C GLU A 158 7.77 -2.08 -8.22
N PHE A 159 6.87 -1.43 -8.96
CA PHE A 159 5.59 -0.98 -8.43
C PHE A 159 4.75 -2.14 -7.88
N VAL A 160 4.62 -3.25 -8.63
CA VAL A 160 3.85 -4.39 -8.12
C VAL A 160 4.56 -5.08 -6.96
N ARG A 161 5.84 -5.39 -7.12
CA ARG A 161 6.59 -6.18 -6.13
C ARG A 161 6.81 -5.45 -4.81
N ASP A 162 7.19 -4.18 -4.88
CA ASP A 162 7.73 -3.44 -3.73
C ASP A 162 6.72 -2.45 -3.12
N TYR A 163 5.57 -2.21 -3.77
CA TYR A 163 4.54 -1.28 -3.28
C TYR A 163 3.16 -1.93 -3.16
N ILE A 164 2.68 -2.58 -4.21
CA ILE A 164 1.36 -3.22 -4.20
C ILE A 164 1.34 -4.44 -3.29
N PHE A 165 2.29 -5.36 -3.46
CA PHE A 165 2.34 -6.61 -2.71
C PHE A 165 2.49 -6.42 -1.19
N PRO A 166 3.30 -5.47 -0.67
CA PRO A 166 3.28 -5.12 0.75
C PRO A 166 1.91 -4.64 1.24
N CYS A 167 1.23 -3.75 0.50
CA CYS A 167 -0.11 -3.30 0.86
C CYS A 167 -1.14 -4.45 0.83
N LEU A 168 -1.04 -5.34 -0.16
CA LEU A 168 -1.87 -6.53 -0.27
C LEU A 168 -1.68 -7.45 0.93
N ARG A 169 -0.42 -7.78 1.27
CA ARG A 169 -0.07 -8.60 2.44
C ARG A 169 -0.56 -7.98 3.74
N ALA A 170 -0.43 -6.66 3.88
CA ALA A 170 -0.93 -5.93 5.03
C ALA A 170 -2.46 -5.98 5.14
N GLY A 171 -3.19 -6.23 4.04
CA GLY A 171 -4.65 -6.12 4.01
C GLY A 171 -5.13 -4.66 4.02
N ALA A 172 -4.32 -3.73 3.49
CA ALA A 172 -4.57 -2.31 3.58
C ALA A 172 -5.77 -1.87 2.70
N VAL A 173 -6.86 -1.44 3.34
CA VAL A 173 -8.07 -0.90 2.68
C VAL A 173 -8.46 0.41 3.34
N TYR A 174 -8.46 1.50 2.57
CA TYR A 174 -8.85 2.81 3.08
C TYR A 174 -10.37 2.97 3.08
N GLU A 175 -10.91 3.43 4.21
CA GLU A 175 -12.34 3.66 4.44
C GLU A 175 -13.23 2.52 3.91
N ARG A 176 -12.80 1.27 4.16
CA ARG A 176 -13.51 0.01 3.87
C ARG A 176 -13.64 -0.37 2.39
N LYS A 177 -13.28 0.53 1.45
CA LYS A 177 -13.48 0.29 0.01
C LYS A 177 -12.23 0.49 -0.83
N TYR A 178 -11.42 1.51 -0.56
CA TYR A 178 -10.37 1.94 -1.48
C TYR A 178 -9.08 1.15 -1.32
N LEU A 179 -8.62 0.53 -2.41
CA LEU A 179 -7.38 -0.26 -2.47
C LEU A 179 -6.14 0.58 -2.83
N LEU A 180 -6.14 1.88 -2.51
CA LEU A 180 -4.94 2.74 -2.46
C LEU A 180 -4.14 2.92 -3.75
N GLY A 181 -4.68 2.60 -4.94
CA GLY A 181 -3.89 2.51 -6.18
C GLY A 181 -3.07 3.74 -6.54
N THR A 182 -3.70 4.92 -6.53
CA THR A 182 -3.06 6.22 -6.75
C THR A 182 -2.02 6.49 -5.66
N SER A 183 -2.39 6.21 -4.41
CA SER A 183 -1.55 6.45 -3.22
C SER A 183 -0.24 5.68 -3.26
N MET A 184 -0.26 4.42 -3.73
CA MET A 184 0.93 3.56 -3.85
C MET A 184 1.84 3.95 -5.02
N ALA A 185 1.27 4.46 -6.12
CA ALA A 185 2.06 4.84 -7.29
C ALA A 185 2.94 6.08 -7.03
N ARG A 186 2.52 6.99 -6.15
CA ARG A 186 3.23 8.26 -5.94
C ARG A 186 4.62 8.08 -5.33
N PRO A 187 4.82 7.28 -4.26
CA PRO A 187 6.15 7.10 -3.69
C PRO A 187 7.13 6.42 -4.65
N VAL A 188 6.69 5.48 -5.52
CA VAL A 188 7.59 4.87 -6.51
C VAL A 188 8.03 5.87 -7.59
N ILE A 189 7.10 6.70 -8.08
CA ILE A 189 7.41 7.76 -9.05
C ILE A 189 8.34 8.79 -8.42
N ALA A 190 8.01 9.26 -7.22
CA ALA A 190 8.78 10.28 -6.52
C ALA A 190 10.19 9.81 -6.15
N LYS A 191 10.35 8.54 -5.73
CA LYS A 191 11.67 7.93 -5.51
C LYS A 191 12.52 7.97 -6.78
N ALA A 192 11.97 7.51 -7.91
CA ALA A 192 12.69 7.52 -9.17
C ALA A 192 13.04 8.95 -9.64
N MET A 193 12.18 9.94 -9.37
CA MET A 193 12.49 11.35 -9.64
C MET A 193 13.68 11.85 -8.81
N VAL A 194 13.79 11.47 -7.53
CA VAL A 194 14.94 11.83 -6.69
C VAL A 194 16.22 11.21 -7.23
N ASP A 195 16.17 9.94 -7.66
CA ASP A 195 17.29 9.25 -8.28
C ASP A 195 17.73 9.98 -9.57
N VAL A 196 16.78 10.33 -10.44
CA VAL A 196 17.05 11.09 -11.67
C VAL A 196 17.59 12.49 -11.37
N ALA A 197 17.03 13.20 -10.38
CA ALA A 197 17.50 14.52 -9.98
C ALA A 197 18.98 14.49 -9.57
N LYS A 198 19.38 13.46 -8.84
CA LYS A 198 20.79 13.23 -8.50
C LYS A 198 21.65 12.93 -9.74
N GLU A 199 21.19 12.08 -10.65
CA GLU A 199 21.91 11.71 -11.87
C GLU A 199 22.15 12.89 -12.80
N VAL A 200 21.16 13.78 -12.97
CA VAL A 200 21.24 14.92 -13.90
C VAL A 200 21.80 16.19 -13.26
N GLY A 201 22.09 16.17 -11.95
CA GLY A 201 22.56 17.32 -11.18
C GLY A 201 21.50 18.41 -11.00
N ALA A 202 20.24 18.02 -10.81
CA ALA A 202 19.15 18.94 -10.52
C ALA A 202 19.17 19.42 -9.06
N ASP A 203 18.86 20.70 -8.85
CA ASP A 203 18.72 21.32 -7.53
C ASP A 203 17.27 21.39 -7.06
N ALA A 204 16.31 20.98 -7.91
CA ALA A 204 14.90 20.92 -7.56
C ALA A 204 14.12 19.82 -8.30
N VAL A 205 12.95 19.51 -7.75
CA VAL A 205 11.90 18.68 -8.34
C VAL A 205 10.61 19.47 -8.46
N SER A 206 9.77 19.12 -9.44
CA SER A 206 8.49 19.78 -9.65
C SER A 206 7.38 18.78 -10.02
N HIS A 207 6.14 19.11 -9.67
CA HIS A 207 4.97 18.30 -9.99
C HIS A 207 3.76 19.14 -10.37
N GLY A 208 2.84 18.55 -11.14
CA GLY A 208 1.58 19.18 -11.56
C GLY A 208 0.39 18.99 -10.62
N CYS A 209 0.59 18.50 -9.39
CA CYS A 209 -0.52 18.31 -8.45
C CYS A 209 -1.16 19.64 -8.03
N THR A 210 -2.49 19.66 -7.90
CA THR A 210 -3.23 20.84 -7.41
C THR A 210 -3.14 20.97 -5.89
N GLY A 211 -3.40 22.16 -5.37
CA GLY A 211 -3.43 22.45 -3.92
C GLY A 211 -4.56 21.77 -3.14
N LYS A 212 -5.50 21.08 -3.82
CA LYS A 212 -6.68 20.42 -3.21
C LYS A 212 -6.58 18.89 -3.16
N GLY A 213 -5.57 18.32 -3.82
CA GLY A 213 -5.39 16.87 -3.91
C GLY A 213 -4.46 16.33 -2.82
N ASN A 214 -4.57 15.03 -2.54
CA ASN A 214 -3.63 14.33 -1.65
C ASN A 214 -2.25 14.12 -2.31
N ASP A 215 -2.18 14.11 -3.64
CA ASP A 215 -0.95 13.76 -4.37
C ASP A 215 0.21 14.72 -4.13
N GLN A 216 -0.06 16.02 -3.94
CA GLN A 216 0.98 16.98 -3.55
C GLN A 216 1.70 16.53 -2.27
N VAL A 217 0.95 16.06 -1.27
CA VAL A 217 1.50 15.60 0.00
C VAL A 217 2.32 14.33 -0.21
N ARG A 218 1.84 13.41 -1.06
CA ARG A 218 2.51 12.12 -1.32
C ARG A 218 3.85 12.29 -2.04
N PHE A 219 3.90 13.17 -3.05
CA PHE A 219 5.14 13.51 -3.74
C PHE A 219 6.11 14.20 -2.79
N GLU A 220 5.67 15.27 -2.12
CA GLU A 220 6.55 16.11 -1.31
C GLU A 220 7.10 15.40 -0.07
N LEU A 221 6.28 14.64 0.66
CA LEU A 221 6.76 13.85 1.79
C LEU A 221 7.79 12.80 1.33
N THR A 222 7.64 12.25 0.13
CA THR A 222 8.64 11.33 -0.43
C THR A 222 9.94 12.07 -0.75
N PHE A 223 9.86 13.25 -1.37
CA PHE A 223 11.05 14.07 -1.65
C PHE A 223 11.78 14.44 -0.36
N PHE A 224 11.06 14.89 0.68
CA PHE A 224 11.66 15.22 1.97
C PHE A 224 12.31 14.02 2.66
N ALA A 225 11.69 12.83 2.55
CA ALA A 225 12.22 11.62 3.15
C ALA A 225 13.50 11.11 2.46
N LEU A 226 13.62 11.29 1.14
CA LEU A 226 14.71 10.71 0.35
C LEU A 226 15.84 11.69 0.04
N ASN A 227 15.52 12.98 -0.15
CA ASN A 227 16.50 14.02 -0.35
C ASN A 227 15.93 15.40 0.07
N PRO A 228 16.08 15.79 1.36
CA PRO A 228 15.57 17.04 1.89
C PRO A 228 16.27 18.30 1.35
N GLU A 229 17.39 18.15 0.62
CA GLU A 229 18.10 19.29 0.01
C GLU A 229 17.47 19.75 -1.31
N LEU A 230 16.67 18.88 -1.97
CA LEU A 230 15.95 19.26 -3.18
C LEU A 230 14.88 20.30 -2.87
N LYS A 231 14.91 21.41 -3.60
CA LYS A 231 13.79 22.35 -3.59
C LYS A 231 12.59 21.72 -4.31
N VAL A 232 11.40 21.99 -3.81
CA VAL A 232 10.14 21.58 -4.45
C VAL A 232 9.50 22.81 -5.09
N VAL A 233 9.21 22.72 -6.39
CA VAL A 233 8.43 23.74 -7.10
C VAL A 233 7.06 23.17 -7.45
N ALA A 234 6.00 23.82 -6.97
CA ALA A 234 4.63 23.38 -7.19
C ALA A 234 3.83 24.50 -7.86
N PRO A 235 3.82 24.55 -9.21
CA PRO A 235 3.27 25.69 -9.96
C PRO A 235 1.83 26.05 -9.58
N TRP A 236 0.96 25.05 -9.32
CA TRP A 236 -0.42 25.28 -8.88
C TRP A 236 -0.59 26.07 -7.57
N ARG A 237 0.47 26.25 -6.78
CA ARG A 237 0.48 27.07 -5.57
C ARG A 237 1.15 28.43 -5.78
N GLU A 238 1.69 28.68 -6.96
CA GLU A 238 2.55 29.82 -7.25
C GLU A 238 2.07 30.67 -8.42
N TRP A 239 1.58 30.04 -9.49
CA TRP A 239 1.20 30.71 -10.72
C TRP A 239 -0.17 31.38 -10.63
N ASP A 240 -0.47 32.22 -11.63
CA ASP A 240 -1.76 32.91 -11.76
C ASP A 240 -2.75 32.17 -12.67
N ILE A 241 -2.42 30.94 -13.10
CA ILE A 241 -3.30 30.10 -13.93
C ILE A 241 -4.36 29.48 -13.02
N THR A 242 -5.61 29.88 -13.20
CA THR A 242 -6.73 29.48 -12.31
C THR A 242 -7.53 28.30 -12.83
N GLY A 243 -7.44 28.02 -14.14
CA GLY A 243 -8.23 26.99 -14.79
C GLY A 243 -7.66 26.49 -16.11
N ARG A 244 -8.46 25.64 -16.77
CA ARG A 244 -8.07 24.97 -18.02
C ARG A 244 -7.94 25.96 -19.17
N GLU A 245 -8.81 26.95 -19.24
CA GLU A 245 -8.84 27.98 -20.28
C GLU A 245 -7.56 28.82 -20.23
N ASP A 246 -7.17 29.29 -19.04
CA ASP A 246 -5.92 30.01 -18.79
C ASP A 246 -4.71 29.17 -19.22
N ALA A 247 -4.70 27.88 -18.89
CA ALA A 247 -3.63 26.96 -19.29
C ALA A 247 -3.56 26.78 -20.82
N ILE A 248 -4.70 26.74 -21.51
CA ILE A 248 -4.75 26.70 -22.98
C ILE A 248 -4.21 28.00 -23.59
N GLU A 249 -4.56 29.16 -23.03
CA GLU A 249 -4.05 30.45 -23.49
C GLU A 249 -2.53 30.56 -23.29
N TYR A 250 -2.05 30.15 -22.10
CA TYR A 250 -0.62 30.11 -21.80
C TYR A 250 0.13 29.16 -22.74
N ALA A 251 -0.44 27.98 -23.02
CA ALA A 251 0.11 27.03 -23.99
C ALA A 251 0.21 27.64 -25.39
N LYS A 252 -0.82 28.34 -25.87
CA LYS A 252 -0.80 29.04 -27.17
C LYS A 252 0.28 30.12 -27.22
N LYS A 253 0.39 30.95 -26.17
CA LYS A 253 1.42 32.00 -26.06
C LYS A 253 2.84 31.44 -26.18
N HIS A 254 3.06 30.22 -25.68
CA HIS A 254 4.36 29.55 -25.68
C HIS A 254 4.50 28.47 -26.76
N SER A 255 3.58 28.41 -27.72
CA SER A 255 3.58 27.42 -28.81
C SER A 255 3.66 25.96 -28.33
N VAL A 256 3.13 25.66 -27.14
CA VAL A 256 3.06 24.31 -26.58
C VAL A 256 1.98 23.52 -27.33
N PRO A 257 2.29 22.31 -27.86
CA PRO A 257 1.27 21.48 -28.51
C PRO A 257 0.21 21.03 -27.51
N VAL A 258 -1.03 21.50 -27.67
CA VAL A 258 -2.16 21.06 -26.83
C VAL A 258 -2.95 19.99 -27.57
N PRO A 259 -3.20 18.81 -26.98
CA PRO A 259 -4.09 17.82 -27.58
C PRO A 259 -5.51 18.40 -27.72
N VAL A 260 -6.02 18.44 -28.95
CA VAL A 260 -7.23 19.20 -29.35
C VAL A 260 -8.55 18.51 -28.93
N SER A 261 -8.52 17.41 -28.18
CA SER A 261 -9.74 16.63 -27.96
C SER A 261 -10.54 17.06 -26.73
N LYS A 262 -11.81 17.44 -26.94
CA LYS A 262 -12.85 17.58 -25.91
C LYS A 262 -13.36 16.24 -25.35
N LYS A 263 -12.68 15.12 -25.62
CA LYS A 263 -13.32 13.79 -25.60
C LYS A 263 -13.52 13.15 -24.23
N SER A 264 -12.84 13.62 -23.19
CA SER A 264 -13.05 13.11 -21.83
C SER A 264 -13.23 14.25 -20.86
N ILE A 265 -14.38 14.25 -20.22
CA ILE A 265 -14.78 15.19 -19.18
C ILE A 265 -14.25 14.79 -17.79
N TYR A 266 -14.06 13.49 -17.55
CA TYR A 266 -13.53 12.98 -16.29
C TYR A 266 -12.02 13.21 -16.14
N SER A 267 -11.61 13.57 -14.92
CA SER A 267 -10.23 13.46 -14.45
C SER A 267 -9.92 12.00 -14.14
N ARG A 268 -8.81 11.49 -14.68
CA ARG A 268 -8.46 10.07 -14.61
C ARG A 268 -7.01 9.87 -14.25
N ASP A 269 -6.77 8.86 -13.42
CA ASP A 269 -5.43 8.42 -13.07
C ASP A 269 -5.37 6.89 -13.15
N ARG A 270 -4.59 6.40 -14.11
CA ARG A 270 -4.43 4.98 -14.41
C ARG A 270 -3.05 4.52 -14.03
N ASN A 271 -2.98 3.31 -13.47
CA ASN A 271 -1.75 2.54 -13.35
C ASN A 271 -2.08 1.05 -13.44
N LEU A 272 -1.10 0.18 -13.23
CA LEU A 272 -1.31 -1.26 -13.33
C LEU A 272 -2.25 -1.81 -12.26
N TRP A 273 -2.36 -1.17 -11.10
CA TRP A 273 -3.26 -1.61 -10.03
C TRP A 273 -4.71 -1.24 -10.32
N HIS A 274 -4.94 0.02 -10.71
CA HIS A 274 -6.28 0.58 -10.80
C HIS A 274 -6.42 1.70 -11.83
N LEU A 275 -7.65 2.17 -11.96
CA LEU A 275 -8.01 3.43 -12.60
C LEU A 275 -9.02 4.17 -11.71
N SER A 276 -8.74 5.43 -11.41
CA SER A 276 -9.68 6.32 -10.73
C SER A 276 -10.37 7.28 -11.71
N HIS A 277 -11.61 7.63 -11.42
CA HIS A 277 -12.43 8.61 -12.12
C HIS A 277 -12.98 9.63 -11.12
N GLU A 278 -12.81 10.91 -11.44
CA GLU A 278 -13.33 12.04 -10.65
C GLU A 278 -13.80 13.17 -11.58
N GLY A 279 -14.57 14.12 -11.02
CA GLY A 279 -15.02 15.32 -11.72
C GLY A 279 -16.29 15.14 -12.56
N ASP A 280 -16.74 16.25 -13.14
CA ASP A 280 -17.98 16.35 -13.91
C ASP A 280 -19.19 15.79 -13.12
N ILE A 281 -20.03 14.96 -13.74
CA ILE A 281 -21.25 14.43 -13.12
C ILE A 281 -21.00 13.69 -11.80
N LEU A 282 -19.78 13.20 -11.55
CA LEU A 282 -19.44 12.49 -10.31
C LEU A 282 -19.36 13.45 -9.11
N GLU A 283 -19.17 14.75 -9.32
CA GLU A 283 -19.10 15.72 -8.21
C GLU A 283 -20.39 15.77 -7.39
N ASP A 284 -21.53 15.51 -8.02
CA ASP A 284 -22.78 15.26 -7.32
C ASP A 284 -22.90 13.76 -6.97
N PRO A 285 -22.83 13.36 -5.68
CA PRO A 285 -22.94 11.97 -5.26
C PRO A 285 -24.31 11.33 -5.56
N ALA A 286 -25.33 12.11 -5.92
CA ALA A 286 -26.64 11.58 -6.33
C ALA A 286 -26.63 11.04 -7.77
N ASN A 287 -25.65 11.42 -8.61
CA ASN A 287 -25.57 10.97 -9.99
C ASN A 287 -24.96 9.56 -10.09
N GLU A 288 -25.62 8.66 -10.80
CA GLU A 288 -25.07 7.33 -11.11
C GLU A 288 -23.91 7.42 -12.12
N PRO A 289 -22.78 6.70 -11.90
CA PRO A 289 -21.70 6.64 -12.86
C PRO A 289 -22.16 6.05 -14.21
N LYS A 290 -21.75 6.67 -15.32
CA LYS A 290 -22.16 6.19 -16.65
C LYS A 290 -21.33 5.01 -17.14
N LYS A 291 -21.95 4.13 -17.93
CA LYS A 291 -21.34 2.91 -18.44
C LYS A 291 -20.07 3.15 -19.26
N ASP A 292 -20.06 4.21 -20.07
CA ASP A 292 -18.93 4.63 -20.92
C ASP A 292 -17.78 5.27 -20.15
N MET A 293 -17.95 5.53 -18.85
CA MET A 293 -16.89 6.01 -17.98
C MET A 293 -15.86 4.93 -17.71
N TYR A 294 -16.31 3.68 -17.50
CA TYR A 294 -15.46 2.55 -17.13
C TYR A 294 -14.59 2.11 -18.31
N MET A 295 -13.29 1.90 -18.07
CA MET A 295 -12.32 1.58 -19.12
C MET A 295 -11.52 0.31 -18.86
N MET A 296 -11.45 -0.16 -17.62
CA MET A 296 -10.74 -1.40 -17.26
C MET A 296 -11.66 -2.60 -17.17
N SER A 297 -12.96 -2.38 -17.00
CA SER A 297 -13.95 -3.42 -16.76
C SER A 297 -15.18 -3.24 -17.65
N VAL A 298 -15.71 -4.34 -18.19
CA VAL A 298 -17.02 -4.34 -18.85
C VAL A 298 -18.12 -4.13 -17.82
N ASP A 299 -19.29 -3.72 -18.28
CA ASP A 299 -20.43 -3.65 -17.39
C ASP A 299 -20.79 -5.05 -16.86
N PRO A 300 -21.09 -5.22 -15.55
CA PRO A 300 -21.52 -6.50 -15.01
C PRO A 300 -22.68 -7.11 -15.81
N GLU A 301 -23.59 -6.32 -16.37
CA GLU A 301 -24.69 -6.84 -17.20
C GLU A 301 -24.18 -7.44 -18.53
N ASP A 302 -23.14 -6.85 -19.12
CA ASP A 302 -22.52 -7.30 -20.38
C ASP A 302 -21.46 -8.40 -20.20
N ALA A 303 -21.00 -8.63 -18.97
CA ALA A 303 -20.00 -9.66 -18.68
C ALA A 303 -20.47 -11.06 -19.13
N PRO A 304 -19.58 -12.04 -19.36
CA PRO A 304 -19.96 -13.38 -19.80
C PRO A 304 -21.05 -14.04 -18.92
N ASN A 305 -21.97 -14.77 -19.55
CA ASN A 305 -22.99 -15.57 -18.85
C ASN A 305 -22.45 -16.90 -18.30
N GLN A 306 -21.17 -17.21 -18.52
CA GLN A 306 -20.50 -18.35 -17.91
C GLN A 306 -19.49 -17.88 -16.87
N PRO A 307 -19.49 -18.44 -15.66
CA PRO A 307 -18.50 -18.12 -14.65
C PRO A 307 -17.12 -18.62 -15.07
N GLU A 308 -16.08 -17.92 -14.63
CA GLU A 308 -14.68 -18.31 -14.84
C GLU A 308 -14.04 -18.66 -13.50
N TYR A 309 -13.36 -19.81 -13.44
CA TYR A 309 -12.64 -20.27 -12.26
C TYR A 309 -11.16 -20.02 -12.42
N LEU A 310 -10.53 -19.52 -11.37
CA LEU A 310 -9.09 -19.26 -11.35
C LEU A 310 -8.49 -19.68 -10.01
N GLU A 311 -7.38 -20.40 -10.06
CA GLU A 311 -6.58 -20.74 -8.90
C GLU A 311 -5.42 -19.74 -8.78
N ILE A 312 -5.33 -19.05 -7.64
CA ILE A 312 -4.18 -18.21 -7.30
C ILE A 312 -3.31 -18.98 -6.32
N GLU A 313 -2.03 -19.18 -6.67
CA GLU A 313 -1.04 -19.69 -5.72
C GLU A 313 -0.35 -18.53 -5.02
N ILE A 314 -0.19 -18.67 -3.71
CA ILE A 314 0.44 -17.70 -2.83
C ILE A 314 1.56 -18.41 -2.07
N HIS A 315 2.71 -17.75 -1.94
CA HIS A 315 3.85 -18.21 -1.17
C HIS A 315 4.27 -17.12 -0.18
N SER A 316 4.24 -17.43 1.11
CA SER A 316 4.55 -16.51 2.21
C SER A 316 3.84 -15.14 2.05
N GLY A 317 2.52 -15.19 1.82
CA GLY A 317 1.66 -14.02 1.64
C GLY A 317 1.75 -13.33 0.27
N ILE A 318 2.60 -13.80 -0.64
CA ILE A 318 2.79 -13.19 -1.97
C ILE A 318 2.21 -14.04 -3.10
N PRO A 319 1.36 -13.50 -3.98
CA PRO A 319 0.87 -14.21 -5.16
C PRO A 319 2.00 -14.51 -6.15
N ILE A 320 2.08 -15.75 -6.64
CA ILE A 320 3.17 -16.20 -7.53
C ILE A 320 2.70 -16.81 -8.85
N SER A 321 1.45 -17.27 -8.94
CA SER A 321 0.94 -17.96 -10.14
C SER A 321 -0.58 -17.84 -10.30
N ILE A 322 -1.04 -18.06 -11.54
CA ILE A 322 -2.45 -18.18 -11.90
C ILE A 322 -2.62 -19.50 -12.65
N ASN A 323 -3.52 -20.37 -12.19
CA ASN A 323 -3.79 -21.68 -12.79
C ASN A 323 -2.49 -22.49 -13.01
N GLY A 324 -1.59 -22.48 -12.03
CA GLY A 324 -0.29 -23.17 -12.08
C GLY A 324 0.78 -22.50 -12.96
N LYS A 325 0.45 -21.42 -13.69
CA LYS A 325 1.41 -20.67 -14.50
C LYS A 325 2.08 -19.58 -13.65
N LYS A 326 3.36 -19.77 -13.34
CA LYS A 326 4.19 -18.76 -12.66
C LYS A 326 4.38 -17.53 -13.55
N LEU A 327 4.24 -16.34 -12.97
CA LEU A 327 4.33 -15.06 -13.65
C LEU A 327 5.16 -14.08 -12.83
N SER A 328 5.77 -13.09 -13.49
CA SER A 328 6.34 -11.95 -12.77
C SER A 328 5.23 -11.12 -12.12
N PRO A 329 5.52 -10.35 -11.05
CA PRO A 329 4.53 -9.51 -10.38
C PRO A 329 3.68 -8.66 -11.34
N ALA A 330 4.29 -7.91 -12.25
CA ALA A 330 3.55 -7.07 -13.19
C ALA A 330 2.73 -7.89 -14.19
N SER A 331 3.27 -9.00 -14.70
CA SER A 331 2.56 -9.89 -15.63
C SER A 331 1.35 -10.56 -14.98
N LEU A 332 1.49 -10.98 -13.72
CA LEU A 332 0.43 -11.58 -12.92
C LEU A 332 -0.74 -10.60 -12.75
N LEU A 333 -0.44 -9.38 -12.30
CA LEU A 333 -1.47 -8.35 -12.12
C LEU A 333 -2.13 -7.95 -13.45
N SER A 334 -1.35 -7.81 -14.52
CA SER A 334 -1.87 -7.50 -15.86
C SER A 334 -2.83 -8.57 -16.36
N GLU A 335 -2.51 -9.85 -16.18
CA GLU A 335 -3.38 -10.96 -16.57
C GLU A 335 -4.67 -10.98 -15.75
N LEU A 336 -4.58 -10.77 -14.43
CA LEU A 336 -5.78 -10.67 -13.58
C LEU A 336 -6.65 -9.46 -13.91
N ASN A 337 -6.06 -8.33 -14.32
CA ASN A 337 -6.85 -7.19 -14.79
C ASN A 337 -7.65 -7.53 -16.05
N LYS A 338 -7.08 -8.28 -16.99
CA LYS A 338 -7.82 -8.72 -18.19
C LYS A 338 -8.96 -9.66 -17.83
N ILE A 339 -8.68 -10.67 -17.01
CA ILE A 339 -9.70 -11.66 -16.59
C ILE A 339 -10.79 -10.98 -15.75
N GLY A 340 -10.41 -10.22 -14.72
CA GLY A 340 -11.35 -9.49 -13.87
C GLY A 340 -12.16 -8.45 -14.64
N GLY A 341 -11.51 -7.69 -15.52
CA GLY A 341 -12.14 -6.70 -16.37
C GLY A 341 -13.19 -7.28 -17.30
N LYS A 342 -12.91 -8.43 -17.92
CA LYS A 342 -13.88 -9.21 -18.73
C LYS A 342 -15.12 -9.62 -17.94
N HIS A 343 -14.98 -9.84 -16.63
CA HIS A 343 -16.10 -10.22 -15.75
C HIS A 343 -16.71 -9.04 -14.99
N GLY A 344 -16.32 -7.79 -15.28
CA GLY A 344 -16.87 -6.60 -14.62
C GLY A 344 -16.45 -6.43 -13.15
N VAL A 345 -15.39 -7.11 -12.71
CA VAL A 345 -14.95 -7.15 -11.31
C VAL A 345 -14.25 -5.86 -10.91
N GLY A 346 -14.43 -5.46 -9.65
CA GLY A 346 -13.57 -4.47 -8.98
C GLY A 346 -13.97 -3.01 -9.23
N ARG A 347 -15.24 -2.76 -9.57
CA ARG A 347 -15.81 -1.41 -9.58
C ARG A 347 -16.22 -1.00 -8.17
N ILE A 348 -15.74 0.14 -7.70
CA ILE A 348 -16.14 0.74 -6.42
C ILE A 348 -16.52 2.21 -6.60
N ASP A 349 -17.55 2.66 -5.87
CA ASP A 349 -17.96 4.05 -5.77
C ASP A 349 -17.98 4.45 -4.29
N MET A 350 -17.33 5.56 -3.97
CA MET A 350 -17.28 6.07 -2.62
C MET A 350 -17.11 7.59 -2.54
N VAL A 351 -17.59 8.13 -1.42
CA VAL A 351 -17.19 9.44 -0.92
C VAL A 351 -16.11 9.23 0.13
N GLU A 352 -14.89 9.64 -0.20
CA GLU A 352 -13.71 9.49 0.66
C GLU A 352 -13.41 10.78 1.46
N ASN A 353 -12.70 10.63 2.57
CA ASN A 353 -12.14 11.75 3.33
C ASN A 353 -10.71 12.02 2.87
N ARG A 354 -10.46 13.16 2.21
CA ARG A 354 -9.11 13.57 1.85
C ARG A 354 -8.34 14.05 3.07
N LEU A 355 -7.02 13.89 3.04
CA LEU A 355 -6.13 14.32 4.11
C LEU A 355 -6.24 15.83 4.37
N VAL A 356 -6.49 16.60 3.31
CA VAL A 356 -6.64 18.06 3.35
C VAL A 356 -8.01 18.53 3.90
N GLY A 357 -8.79 17.63 4.50
CA GLY A 357 -10.00 17.96 5.28
C GLY A 357 -11.30 18.06 4.48
N MET A 358 -11.27 17.80 3.17
CA MET A 358 -12.46 17.80 2.32
C MET A 358 -12.92 16.38 1.97
N LYS A 359 -14.21 16.22 1.71
CA LYS A 359 -14.73 15.00 1.08
C LYS A 359 -14.58 15.10 -0.43
N SER A 360 -14.34 13.97 -1.08
CA SER A 360 -14.33 13.83 -2.53
C SER A 360 -15.06 12.55 -2.90
N ARG A 361 -15.78 12.55 -4.02
CA ARG A 361 -16.31 11.31 -4.60
C ARG A 361 -15.33 10.80 -5.65
N GLY A 362 -15.01 9.52 -5.58
CA GLY A 362 -14.19 8.83 -6.57
C GLY A 362 -14.83 7.51 -6.95
N VAL A 363 -14.78 7.19 -8.24
CA VAL A 363 -15.13 5.86 -8.75
C VAL A 363 -13.85 5.17 -9.20
N TYR A 364 -13.64 3.94 -8.78
CA TYR A 364 -12.39 3.22 -9.07
C TYR A 364 -12.66 1.86 -9.70
N GLU A 365 -11.75 1.46 -10.58
CA GLU A 365 -11.70 0.13 -11.20
C GLU A 365 -10.40 -0.55 -10.78
N THR A 366 -10.49 -1.61 -9.97
CA THR A 366 -9.33 -2.37 -9.46
C THR A 366 -9.55 -3.87 -9.68
N PRO A 367 -9.67 -4.35 -10.94
CA PRO A 367 -10.11 -5.73 -11.22
C PRO A 367 -9.14 -6.78 -10.67
N GLY A 368 -7.86 -6.73 -11.05
CA GLY A 368 -6.85 -7.68 -10.58
C GLY A 368 -6.60 -7.58 -9.08
N GLY A 369 -6.57 -6.36 -8.54
CA GLY A 369 -6.39 -6.15 -7.10
C GLY A 369 -7.56 -6.68 -6.26
N THR A 370 -8.81 -6.59 -6.74
CA THR A 370 -9.97 -7.18 -6.06
C THR A 370 -9.87 -8.70 -5.98
N ILE A 371 -9.41 -9.35 -7.06
CA ILE A 371 -9.17 -10.80 -7.09
C ILE A 371 -8.06 -11.19 -6.12
N LEU A 372 -6.93 -10.48 -6.16
CA LEU A 372 -5.79 -10.75 -5.28
C LEU A 372 -6.13 -10.55 -3.81
N TRP A 373 -6.87 -9.49 -3.49
CA TRP A 373 -7.32 -9.22 -2.12
C TRP A 373 -8.21 -10.35 -1.59
N ALA A 374 -9.15 -10.83 -2.41
CA ALA A 374 -9.98 -11.98 -2.05
C ALA A 374 -9.13 -13.26 -1.85
N ALA A 375 -8.17 -13.53 -2.72
CA ALA A 375 -7.31 -14.71 -2.58
C ALA A 375 -6.44 -14.66 -1.30
N ALA A 376 -5.80 -13.52 -1.03
CA ALA A 376 -4.92 -13.36 0.13
C ALA A 376 -5.67 -13.57 1.45
N ARG A 377 -6.80 -12.86 1.62
CA ARG A 377 -7.62 -12.94 2.84
C ARG A 377 -8.10 -14.35 3.15
N GLU A 378 -8.48 -15.10 2.12
CA GLU A 378 -9.04 -16.43 2.28
C GLU A 378 -7.97 -17.48 2.59
N LEU A 379 -6.74 -17.30 2.10
CA LEU A 379 -5.63 -18.16 2.49
C LEU A 379 -5.16 -17.86 3.93
N GLU A 380 -5.18 -16.59 4.34
CA GLU A 380 -4.88 -16.20 5.72
C GLU A 380 -5.82 -16.86 6.72
N SER A 381 -7.10 -17.02 6.37
CA SER A 381 -8.08 -17.72 7.22
C SER A 381 -7.74 -19.18 7.53
N LEU A 382 -6.92 -19.83 6.67
CA LEU A 382 -6.40 -21.18 6.92
C LEU A 382 -5.08 -21.18 7.70
N THR A 383 -4.29 -20.12 7.61
CA THR A 383 -2.86 -20.16 7.94
C THR A 383 -2.46 -19.30 9.13
N LEU A 384 -3.32 -18.38 9.56
CA LEU A 384 -3.11 -17.52 10.72
C LEU A 384 -3.99 -17.96 11.89
N ASP A 385 -3.45 -17.93 13.10
CA ASP A 385 -4.23 -18.12 14.32
C ASP A 385 -5.12 -16.90 14.61
N ARG A 386 -6.08 -17.08 15.53
CA ARG A 386 -7.09 -16.08 15.86
C ARG A 386 -6.52 -14.74 16.30
N GLU A 387 -5.55 -14.74 17.22
CA GLU A 387 -5.04 -13.50 17.82
C GLU A 387 -4.16 -12.75 16.83
N THR A 388 -3.34 -13.48 16.07
CA THR A 388 -2.51 -12.90 15.00
C THR A 388 -3.38 -12.23 13.93
N MET A 389 -4.46 -12.89 13.49
CA MET A 389 -5.39 -12.32 12.50
C MET A 389 -6.06 -11.03 13.01
N GLN A 390 -6.52 -11.01 14.26
CA GLN A 390 -7.12 -9.81 14.86
C GLN A 390 -6.11 -8.65 14.98
N MET A 391 -4.86 -8.95 15.37
CA MET A 391 -3.80 -7.94 15.45
C MET A 391 -3.42 -7.39 14.07
N LYS A 392 -3.33 -8.28 13.07
CA LYS A 392 -3.11 -7.92 11.67
C LYS A 392 -4.17 -6.93 11.19
N ASP A 393 -5.46 -7.22 11.42
CA ASP A 393 -6.57 -6.36 10.98
C ASP A 393 -6.51 -4.96 11.63
N MET A 394 -6.13 -4.87 12.91
CA MET A 394 -5.94 -3.57 13.57
C MET A 394 -4.80 -2.77 12.94
N LEU A 395 -3.67 -3.42 12.62
CA LEU A 395 -2.53 -2.77 11.99
C LEU A 395 -2.80 -2.41 10.52
N ALA A 396 -3.58 -3.22 9.80
CA ALA A 396 -3.97 -2.99 8.42
C ALA A 396 -4.68 -1.64 8.22
N LEU A 397 -5.55 -1.27 9.17
CA LEU A 397 -6.22 0.04 9.18
C LEU A 397 -5.20 1.18 9.26
N LYS A 398 -4.26 1.10 10.20
CA LYS A 398 -3.25 2.13 10.35
C LYS A 398 -2.28 2.19 9.17
N TYR A 399 -1.93 1.04 8.62
CA TYR A 399 -1.12 0.93 7.42
C TYR A 399 -1.77 1.67 6.24
N ALA A 400 -3.07 1.43 6.01
CA ALA A 400 -3.82 2.08 4.94
C ALA A 400 -3.85 3.62 5.11
N GLU A 401 -4.02 4.11 6.34
CA GLU A 401 -3.94 5.56 6.64
C GLU A 401 -2.57 6.16 6.29
N LEU A 402 -1.48 5.50 6.66
CA LEU A 402 -0.12 5.98 6.38
C LEU A 402 0.13 6.07 4.86
N VAL A 403 -0.24 5.02 4.12
CA VAL A 403 -0.11 5.00 2.66
C VAL A 403 -0.98 6.08 2.02
N TYR A 404 -2.25 6.19 2.42
CA TYR A 404 -3.16 7.21 1.91
C TYR A 404 -2.62 8.63 2.13
N ALA A 405 -2.03 8.87 3.31
CA ALA A 405 -1.48 10.16 3.73
C ALA A 405 -0.08 10.45 3.16
N GLY A 406 0.47 9.61 2.27
CA GLY A 406 1.77 9.84 1.65
C GLY A 406 2.97 9.53 2.54
N ARG A 407 2.75 8.88 3.68
CA ARG A 407 3.79 8.48 4.64
C ARG A 407 4.36 7.12 4.28
N TRP A 408 4.70 6.92 3.00
CA TRP A 408 5.28 5.66 2.53
C TRP A 408 6.61 5.41 3.23
N PHE A 409 7.55 6.36 3.22
CA PHE A 409 8.89 6.20 3.81
C PHE A 409 8.95 6.36 5.34
N ASP A 410 7.83 6.13 6.04
CA ASP A 410 7.72 6.30 7.48
C ASP A 410 8.27 5.10 8.26
N PRO A 411 9.05 5.30 9.35
CA PRO A 411 9.55 4.22 10.20
C PRO A 411 8.46 3.28 10.74
N LEU A 412 7.27 3.81 11.05
CA LEU A 412 6.16 3.00 11.53
C LEU A 412 5.68 2.02 10.45
N ARG A 413 5.61 2.47 9.18
CA ARG A 413 5.21 1.60 8.06
C ARG A 413 6.25 0.51 7.80
N TYR A 414 7.55 0.82 7.86
CA TYR A 414 8.61 -0.19 7.80
C TYR A 414 8.49 -1.23 8.92
N SER A 415 8.18 -0.79 10.13
CA SER A 415 7.99 -1.69 11.28
C SER A 415 6.78 -2.60 11.10
N MET A 416 5.69 -2.07 10.52
CA MET A 416 4.52 -2.86 10.16
C MET A 416 4.84 -3.87 9.06
N ASP A 417 5.60 -3.51 8.03
CA ASP A 417 6.01 -4.46 6.99
C ASP A 417 6.77 -5.65 7.58
N ALA A 418 7.72 -5.40 8.50
CA ALA A 418 8.45 -6.48 9.17
C ALA A 418 7.52 -7.41 9.98
N PHE A 419 6.52 -6.84 10.67
CA PHE A 419 5.48 -7.64 11.34
C PHE A 419 4.67 -8.46 10.33
N MET A 420 4.17 -7.84 9.27
CA MET A 420 3.34 -8.49 8.24
C MET A 420 4.09 -9.63 7.53
N GLU A 421 5.37 -9.41 7.22
CA GLU A 421 6.25 -10.44 6.66
C GLU A 421 6.40 -11.63 7.59
N LYS A 422 6.65 -11.37 8.88
CA LYS A 422 6.84 -12.43 9.86
C LYS A 422 5.60 -13.30 10.02
N ILE A 423 4.42 -12.68 10.17
CA ILE A 423 3.19 -13.44 10.43
C ILE A 423 2.73 -14.22 9.19
N THR A 424 3.08 -13.77 7.98
CA THR A 424 2.66 -14.42 6.73
C THR A 424 3.67 -15.43 6.18
N GLU A 425 4.75 -15.76 6.91
CA GLU A 425 5.74 -16.79 6.51
C GLU A 425 5.07 -18.14 6.16
N THR A 426 4.02 -18.51 6.91
CA THR A 426 3.25 -19.75 6.75
C THR A 426 2.09 -19.64 5.74
N THR A 427 1.76 -18.44 5.26
CA THR A 427 0.67 -18.18 4.31
C THR A 427 1.07 -18.62 2.91
N THR A 428 1.15 -19.94 2.72
CA THR A 428 1.52 -20.62 1.48
C THR A 428 0.43 -21.62 1.11
N GLY A 429 0.00 -21.66 -0.15
CA GLY A 429 -1.08 -22.51 -0.61
C GLY A 429 -1.75 -21.96 -1.87
N SER A 430 -3.00 -22.35 -2.11
CA SER A 430 -3.78 -21.79 -3.21
C SER A 430 -5.24 -21.58 -2.86
N VAL A 431 -5.86 -20.64 -3.56
CA VAL A 431 -7.28 -20.31 -3.46
C VAL A 431 -7.88 -20.35 -4.85
N THR A 432 -8.95 -21.12 -5.03
CA THR A 432 -9.76 -21.10 -6.24
C THR A 432 -10.90 -20.12 -6.08
N LEU A 433 -10.97 -19.14 -6.97
CA LEU A 433 -12.00 -18.11 -7.04
C LEU A 433 -12.88 -18.33 -8.27
N LYS A 434 -14.16 -18.00 -8.14
CA LYS A 434 -15.17 -17.98 -9.18
C LYS A 434 -15.57 -16.54 -9.46
N LEU A 435 -15.34 -16.10 -10.70
CA LEU A 435 -15.68 -14.77 -11.19
C LEU A 435 -16.96 -14.85 -12.01
N PHE A 436 -17.90 -13.97 -11.71
CA PHE A 436 -19.17 -13.93 -12.41
C PHE A 436 -19.85 -12.57 -12.23
N LYS A 437 -20.12 -11.87 -13.34
CA LYS A 437 -21.01 -10.69 -13.38
C LYS A 437 -20.71 -9.68 -12.25
N GLY A 438 -19.46 -9.20 -12.20
CA GLY A 438 -18.96 -8.24 -11.22
C GLY A 438 -18.51 -8.83 -9.88
N SER A 439 -18.79 -10.11 -9.62
CA SER A 439 -18.53 -10.75 -8.33
C SER A 439 -17.28 -11.62 -8.36
N VAL A 440 -16.61 -11.68 -7.21
CA VAL A 440 -15.56 -12.66 -6.88
C VAL A 440 -16.05 -13.49 -5.70
N THR A 441 -16.14 -14.80 -5.87
CA THR A 441 -16.59 -15.74 -4.83
C THR A 441 -15.58 -16.84 -4.65
N VAL A 442 -15.41 -17.33 -3.41
CA VAL A 442 -14.39 -18.33 -3.11
C VAL A 442 -14.97 -19.72 -3.34
N ALA A 443 -14.35 -20.49 -4.25
CA ALA A 443 -14.76 -21.86 -4.54
C ALA A 443 -14.07 -22.88 -3.61
N SER A 444 -12.76 -22.72 -3.38
CA SER A 444 -12.00 -23.60 -2.49
C SER A 444 -10.70 -22.93 -2.04
N ARG A 445 -10.06 -23.50 -1.02
CA ARG A 445 -8.73 -23.09 -0.54
C ARG A 445 -8.00 -24.31 0.02
N LYS A 446 -6.68 -24.36 -0.17
CA LYS A 446 -5.82 -25.42 0.35
C LYS A 446 -4.48 -24.84 0.78
N SER A 447 -3.92 -25.35 1.86
CA SER A 447 -2.60 -24.98 2.34
C SER A 447 -1.90 -26.17 2.99
N PRO A 448 -0.59 -26.40 2.73
CA PRO A 448 0.20 -27.33 3.53
C PRO A 448 0.36 -26.89 4.99
N ASN A 449 0.13 -25.62 5.30
CA ASN A 449 0.24 -25.04 6.63
C ASN A 449 -1.14 -24.72 7.24
N SER A 450 -2.18 -25.46 6.83
CA SER A 450 -3.54 -25.25 7.33
C SER A 450 -3.62 -25.53 8.83
N LEU A 451 -4.14 -24.56 9.58
CA LEU A 451 -4.56 -24.69 10.98
C LEU A 451 -5.98 -25.28 11.09
N TYR A 452 -6.74 -25.32 10.00
CA TYR A 452 -8.02 -26.03 9.95
C TYR A 452 -7.78 -27.55 10.00
N ARG A 453 -8.48 -28.21 10.92
CA ARG A 453 -8.40 -29.64 11.22
C ARG A 453 -9.80 -30.24 11.26
N GLU A 454 -10.17 -30.93 10.18
CA GLU A 454 -11.49 -31.56 10.03
C GLU A 454 -11.82 -32.55 11.15
N ASP A 455 -10.82 -33.30 11.60
CA ASP A 455 -10.93 -34.29 12.69
C ASP A 455 -11.17 -33.66 14.08
N ILE A 456 -10.98 -32.35 14.22
CA ILE A 456 -11.32 -31.58 15.44
C ILE A 456 -12.64 -30.84 15.26
N SER A 457 -12.93 -30.34 14.05
CA SER A 457 -14.12 -29.52 13.78
C SER A 457 -15.39 -30.30 13.46
N SER A 458 -15.28 -31.58 13.10
CA SER A 458 -16.43 -32.43 12.78
C SER A 458 -17.40 -32.54 13.98
N PHE A 459 -18.70 -32.69 13.67
CA PHE A 459 -19.72 -33.02 14.67
C PHE A 459 -19.63 -34.48 15.15
N GLU A 460 -18.90 -35.32 14.43
CA GLU A 460 -18.62 -36.68 14.85
C GLU A 460 -17.63 -36.66 16.02
N THR A 461 -17.81 -37.54 17.00
CA THR A 461 -16.97 -37.59 18.21
C THR A 461 -15.53 -37.96 17.86
N GLY A 462 -14.67 -36.95 17.74
CA GLY A 462 -13.22 -37.10 17.70
C GLY A 462 -12.60 -37.31 19.09
N MET A 463 -11.47 -38.01 19.17
CA MET A 463 -10.78 -38.27 20.45
C MET A 463 -9.95 -37.08 20.96
N ILE A 464 -9.75 -36.03 20.15
CA ILE A 464 -8.85 -34.92 20.45
C ILE A 464 -9.54 -33.83 21.28
N TYR A 465 -10.83 -33.56 21.05
CA TYR A 465 -11.57 -32.49 21.73
C TYR A 465 -12.54 -33.03 22.78
N ASN A 466 -12.24 -32.80 24.05
CA ASN A 466 -13.14 -33.16 25.15
C ASN A 466 -14.20 -32.06 25.38
N GLN A 467 -15.43 -32.35 24.97
CA GLN A 467 -16.54 -31.39 25.09
C GLN A 467 -16.85 -30.99 26.54
N ALA A 468 -16.53 -31.83 27.54
CA ALA A 468 -16.79 -31.52 28.94
C ALA A 468 -15.98 -30.32 29.45
N ASP A 469 -14.79 -30.08 28.87
CA ASP A 469 -13.90 -28.99 29.28
C ASP A 469 -14.48 -27.61 28.95
N ALA A 470 -15.35 -27.53 27.93
CA ALA A 470 -16.02 -26.30 27.54
C ALA A 470 -16.84 -25.68 28.69
N ALA A 471 -17.46 -26.52 29.54
CA ALA A 471 -18.24 -26.03 30.68
C ALA A 471 -17.35 -25.31 31.72
N GLY A 472 -16.15 -25.83 31.97
CA GLY A 472 -15.15 -25.19 32.83
C GLY A 472 -14.64 -23.89 32.22
N PHE A 473 -14.26 -23.93 30.95
CA PHE A 473 -13.81 -22.77 30.20
C PHE A 473 -14.83 -21.62 30.23
N ILE A 474 -16.10 -21.90 29.91
CA ILE A 474 -17.16 -20.87 29.87
C ILE A 474 -17.37 -20.24 31.26
N ARG A 475 -17.35 -21.03 32.33
CA ARG A 475 -17.50 -20.51 33.70
C ARG A 475 -16.37 -19.56 34.08
N LEU A 476 -15.13 -19.88 33.72
CA LEU A 476 -13.96 -19.06 34.04
C LEU A 476 -13.87 -17.84 33.13
N TYR A 477 -14.01 -18.01 31.82
CA TYR A 477 -13.96 -16.93 30.84
C TYR A 477 -15.10 -15.93 31.03
N GLY A 478 -16.31 -16.41 31.35
CA GLY A 478 -17.48 -15.57 31.60
C GLY A 478 -17.56 -14.96 33.00
N LEU A 479 -16.60 -15.25 33.89
CA LEU A 479 -16.63 -14.80 35.28
C LEU A 479 -16.76 -13.27 35.41
N PRO A 480 -16.00 -12.43 34.67
CA PRO A 480 -16.17 -10.97 34.77
C PRO A 480 -17.57 -10.49 34.38
N THR A 481 -18.16 -11.08 33.33
CA THR A 481 -19.53 -10.78 32.91
C THR A 481 -20.55 -11.15 33.99
N ARG A 482 -20.37 -12.30 34.64
CA ARG A 482 -21.24 -12.74 35.73
C ARG A 482 -21.13 -11.82 36.94
N VAL A 483 -19.92 -11.42 37.33
CA VAL A 483 -19.70 -10.50 38.47
C VAL A 483 -20.36 -9.15 38.22
N ARG A 484 -20.20 -8.56 37.03
CA ARG A 484 -20.87 -7.29 36.68
C ARG A 484 -22.38 -7.39 36.85
N ALA A 485 -22.99 -8.44 36.31
CA ALA A 485 -24.43 -8.67 36.43
C ALA A 485 -24.88 -8.95 37.88
N MET A 486 -24.00 -9.52 38.72
CA MET A 486 -24.27 -9.71 40.15
C MET A 486 -24.34 -8.37 40.88
N LEU A 487 -23.36 -7.50 40.66
CA LEU A 487 -23.33 -6.16 41.26
C LEU A 487 -24.53 -5.30 40.83
N GLU A 488 -24.92 -5.35 39.56
CA GLU A 488 -26.12 -4.65 39.04
C GLU A 488 -27.42 -5.12 39.73
N LYS A 489 -27.45 -6.35 40.23
CA LYS A 489 -28.58 -6.94 40.97
C LYS A 489 -28.44 -6.85 42.50
N GLY A 490 -27.34 -6.29 43.00
CA GLY A 490 -27.06 -6.22 44.44
C GLY A 490 -26.82 -7.57 45.12
N MET A 491 -26.28 -8.56 44.39
CA MET A 491 -25.88 -9.87 44.93
C MET A 491 -24.50 -9.86 45.57
#